data_AF-A0A378PY63-F1
#
_entry.id   AF-A0A378PY63-F1
#
_cell.length_a   1.000
_cell.length_b   1.000
_cell.length_c   1.000
_cell.angle_alpha   90.00
_cell.angle_beta   90.00
_cell.angle_gamma   90.00
#
_symmetry.space_group_name_H-M   'P 1'
#
loop_
_entity.id
_entity.type
_entity.pdbx_description
1 polymer ?
#
loop_
_entity_poly.entity_id
_entity_poly.type
_entity_poly.pdbx_seq_one_letter_code
_entity_poly.pdbx_strand_id
1 'polypeptide(L)'
;MENLKLLTHPWAEKGLKNEIPLNREGSGVTSATATYEDGFPDVTMKPIHEGGKAPSGKDMNGVLYELSTHIVHLNKGCLYPFEMDFCNAIGGYPKGSLLISNDKGKLFISLIDNNTTDFNSENYFGKWDCISTQDLLNSPDGFKFIGQCESIAQLRTIEPTEDQQRILVKSYYAGKNLGGGEFYADFADTTTADNAGTVIVTAGGKRWKRVYSTLNIFDFGVSLDSVNNDAIKRLQAWQEPVLGLGNVIPASSRIVPASHISQVAYRFNGIDYLSEDYYKADLSQITRTGYYTAWTQDKAFVHNGVIYAPLCWLSATAMMTCVLLGSNPLIMAILGRRQKF
;
A
#
# COMPACT_ATOMS: atom_id res chain seq x y z
N MET A 1 17.77 -33.47 25.05
CA MET A 1 17.65 -34.01 23.68
C MET A 1 19.05 -34.47 23.30
N GLU A 2 19.26 -35.76 23.07
CA GLU A 2 20.58 -36.30 22.74
C GLU A 2 20.95 -35.84 21.32
N ASN A 3 22.14 -35.27 21.13
CA ASN A 3 22.55 -34.79 19.81
C ASN A 3 22.78 -35.99 18.88
N LEU A 4 21.94 -36.11 17.85
CA LEU A 4 22.12 -37.11 16.79
C LEU A 4 23.47 -36.89 16.09
N LYS A 5 24.12 -37.99 15.70
CA LYS A 5 25.38 -37.93 14.96
C LYS A 5 25.15 -37.33 13.57
N LEU A 6 25.80 -36.21 13.28
CA LEU A 6 25.81 -35.60 11.95
C LEU A 6 26.81 -36.32 11.03
N LEU A 7 26.38 -36.63 9.81
CA LEU A 7 27.22 -37.20 8.77
C LEU A 7 28.04 -36.10 8.09
N THR A 8 29.35 -36.32 7.98
CA THR A 8 30.27 -35.40 7.29
C THR A 8 30.56 -35.82 5.84
N HIS A 9 30.37 -37.10 5.52
CA HIS A 9 30.63 -37.68 4.20
C HIS A 9 29.52 -38.66 3.83
N PRO A 10 29.17 -38.77 2.54
CA PRO A 10 28.30 -39.83 2.04
C PRO A 10 28.94 -41.22 2.21
N TRP A 11 28.11 -42.23 2.39
CA TRP A 11 28.52 -43.63 2.43
C TRP A 11 29.15 -44.06 1.10
N ALA A 12 30.27 -44.76 1.12
CA ALA A 12 30.95 -45.24 -0.10
C ALA A 12 31.25 -44.13 -1.15
N GLU A 13 31.49 -42.89 -0.69
CA GLU A 13 31.85 -41.77 -1.57
C GLU A 13 33.03 -42.12 -2.51
N LYS A 14 34.08 -42.75 -1.95
CA LYS A 14 35.25 -43.26 -2.70
C LYS A 14 35.18 -44.77 -3.00
N GLY A 15 34.08 -45.42 -2.63
CA GLY A 15 33.89 -46.86 -2.78
C GLY A 15 33.31 -47.25 -4.14
N LEU A 16 33.37 -48.55 -4.45
CA LEU A 16 32.70 -49.12 -5.62
C LEU A 16 31.18 -49.06 -5.42
N LYS A 17 30.49 -48.42 -6.36
CA LYS A 17 29.04 -48.26 -6.39
C LYS A 17 28.53 -48.25 -7.83
N ASN A 18 27.27 -48.62 -8.01
CA ASN A 18 26.54 -48.46 -9.26
C ASN A 18 25.54 -47.31 -9.11
N GLU A 19 25.19 -46.65 -10.22
CA GLU A 19 24.01 -45.78 -10.28
C GLU A 19 22.76 -46.65 -10.24
N ILE A 20 21.74 -46.23 -9.49
CA ILE A 20 20.51 -47.00 -9.30
C ILE A 20 19.46 -46.51 -10.31
N PRO A 21 19.09 -47.33 -11.31
CA PRO A 21 18.09 -46.95 -12.30
C PRO A 21 16.70 -46.84 -11.65
N LEU A 22 15.84 -46.00 -12.23
CA LEU A 22 14.46 -45.84 -11.79
C LEU A 22 13.70 -47.18 -11.89
N ASN A 23 13.77 -47.80 -13.06
CA ASN A 23 13.03 -48.99 -13.43
C ASN A 23 13.93 -50.00 -14.15
N ARG A 24 13.32 -51.05 -14.72
CA ARG A 24 14.04 -52.11 -15.46
C ARG A 24 14.40 -51.76 -16.91
N GLU A 25 14.12 -50.54 -17.35
CA GLU A 25 14.37 -50.11 -18.71
C GLU A 25 15.81 -49.58 -18.82
N GLY A 26 16.65 -50.25 -19.61
CA GLY A 26 18.01 -49.78 -19.84
C GLY A 26 18.99 -50.88 -20.21
N SER A 27 20.00 -50.52 -21.01
CA SER A 27 21.11 -51.42 -21.32
C SER A 27 21.97 -51.64 -20.07
N GLY A 28 22.18 -52.90 -19.68
CA GLY A 28 23.03 -53.27 -18.54
C GLY A 28 22.29 -53.52 -17.24
N VAL A 29 20.97 -53.31 -17.19
CA VAL A 29 20.13 -53.74 -16.06
C VAL A 29 19.95 -55.26 -16.14
N THR A 30 20.48 -55.98 -15.16
CA THR A 30 20.35 -57.44 -15.09
C THR A 30 19.15 -57.83 -14.24
N SER A 31 18.76 -59.11 -14.29
CA SER A 31 17.69 -59.63 -13.42
C SER A 31 17.96 -59.46 -11.92
N ALA A 32 19.23 -59.28 -11.52
CA ALA A 32 19.64 -59.12 -10.12
C ALA A 32 19.93 -57.67 -9.72
N THR A 33 19.87 -56.71 -10.66
CA THR A 33 20.19 -55.30 -10.39
C THR A 33 19.13 -54.68 -9.48
N ALA A 34 19.50 -53.84 -8.50
CA ALA A 34 18.51 -53.08 -7.75
C ALA A 34 17.99 -51.89 -8.57
N THR A 35 16.71 -51.54 -8.41
CA THR A 35 16.07 -50.37 -9.05
C THR A 35 15.23 -49.61 -8.01
N TYR A 36 14.85 -48.38 -8.29
CA TYR A 36 13.96 -47.63 -7.39
C TYR A 36 12.55 -48.22 -7.30
N GLU A 37 12.00 -48.72 -8.40
CA GLU A 37 10.66 -49.32 -8.42
C GLU A 37 10.63 -50.71 -7.76
N ASP A 38 11.60 -51.58 -8.06
CA ASP A 38 11.60 -52.96 -7.56
C ASP A 38 12.36 -53.15 -6.24
N GLY A 39 13.19 -52.18 -5.84
CA GLY A 39 14.22 -52.40 -4.82
C GLY A 39 15.19 -53.51 -5.25
N PHE A 40 15.58 -54.37 -4.31
CA PHE A 40 16.30 -55.61 -4.61
C PHE A 40 15.32 -56.67 -5.13
N PRO A 41 15.50 -57.17 -6.37
CA PRO A 41 14.52 -58.07 -6.99
C PRO A 41 14.45 -59.44 -6.33
N ASP A 42 13.33 -60.15 -6.54
CA ASP A 42 13.06 -61.49 -5.98
C ASP A 42 14.16 -62.53 -6.26
N VAL A 43 14.82 -62.47 -7.43
CA VAL A 43 15.96 -63.35 -7.72
C VAL A 43 17.10 -63.20 -6.72
N THR A 44 17.19 -62.07 -6.03
CA THR A 44 18.20 -61.81 -5.00
C THR A 44 17.83 -62.26 -3.60
N MET A 45 16.58 -62.68 -3.42
CA MET A 45 16.04 -63.21 -2.16
C MET A 45 15.84 -64.73 -2.19
N LYS A 46 16.17 -65.38 -3.32
CA LYS A 46 16.10 -66.84 -3.48
C LYS A 46 17.39 -67.54 -3.07
N PRO A 47 17.32 -68.76 -2.52
CA PRO A 47 18.49 -69.59 -2.32
C PRO A 47 19.26 -69.86 -3.62
N ILE A 48 20.58 -70.00 -3.54
CA ILE A 48 21.45 -70.23 -4.71
C ILE A 48 21.08 -71.52 -5.45
N HIS A 49 20.66 -72.57 -4.72
CA HIS A 49 20.27 -73.85 -5.32
C HIS A 49 18.93 -73.79 -6.08
N GLU A 50 18.15 -72.73 -5.90
CA GLU A 50 16.91 -72.45 -6.65
C GLU A 50 17.13 -71.43 -7.79
N GLY A 51 18.39 -71.13 -8.13
CA GLY A 51 18.74 -70.15 -9.16
C GLY A 51 18.80 -68.71 -8.66
N GLY A 52 18.81 -68.49 -7.34
CA GLY A 52 19.00 -67.16 -6.75
C GLY A 52 20.38 -66.57 -7.03
N LYS A 53 20.46 -65.25 -7.11
CA LYS A 53 21.70 -64.48 -7.33
C LYS A 53 21.92 -63.52 -6.17
N ALA A 54 23.08 -63.51 -5.54
CA ALA A 54 23.31 -62.60 -4.42
C ALA A 54 23.07 -61.12 -4.81
N PRO A 55 22.50 -60.30 -3.90
CA PRO A 55 22.43 -58.86 -4.10
C PRO A 55 23.81 -58.27 -4.39
N SER A 56 23.87 -57.35 -5.35
CA SER A 56 25.11 -56.65 -5.68
C SER A 56 25.48 -55.68 -4.55
N GLY A 57 26.66 -55.86 -3.95
CA GLY A 57 27.20 -54.91 -2.98
C GLY A 57 27.45 -53.51 -3.57
N LYS A 58 27.66 -53.40 -4.89
CA LYS A 58 27.75 -52.11 -5.57
C LYS A 58 26.40 -51.40 -5.63
N ASP A 59 25.30 -52.14 -5.75
CA ASP A 59 23.95 -51.58 -5.77
C ASP A 59 23.58 -51.10 -4.37
N MET A 60 23.89 -51.89 -3.33
CA MET A 60 23.73 -51.46 -1.94
C MET A 60 24.52 -50.19 -1.64
N ASN A 61 25.78 -50.12 -2.07
CA ASN A 61 26.58 -48.91 -1.92
C ASN A 61 26.00 -47.72 -2.70
N GLY A 62 25.43 -47.94 -3.88
CA GLY A 62 24.74 -46.91 -4.68
C GLY A 62 23.57 -46.31 -3.92
N VAL A 63 22.64 -47.16 -3.46
CA VAL A 63 21.45 -46.73 -2.67
C VAL A 63 21.87 -45.95 -1.41
N LEU A 64 22.83 -46.49 -0.63
CA LEU A 64 23.30 -45.83 0.59
C LEU A 64 24.02 -44.53 0.29
N TYR A 65 24.79 -44.45 -0.79
CA TYR A 65 25.48 -43.24 -1.22
C TYR A 65 24.49 -42.13 -1.56
N GLU A 66 23.45 -42.41 -2.36
CA GLU A 66 22.45 -41.41 -2.75
C GLU A 66 21.70 -40.87 -1.53
N LEU A 67 21.15 -41.75 -0.67
CA LEU A 67 20.46 -41.33 0.55
C LEU A 67 21.35 -40.53 1.50
N SER A 68 22.58 -41.01 1.74
CA SER A 68 23.51 -40.32 2.63
C SER A 68 24.00 -38.99 2.06
N THR A 69 24.01 -38.81 0.74
CA THR A 69 24.32 -37.52 0.09
C THR A 69 23.28 -36.46 0.46
N HIS A 70 21.99 -36.80 0.40
CA HIS A 70 20.91 -35.92 0.86
C HIS A 70 21.01 -35.62 2.36
N ILE A 71 21.30 -36.64 3.18
CA ILE A 71 21.46 -36.45 4.62
C ILE A 71 22.65 -35.53 4.94
N VAL A 72 23.79 -35.68 4.28
CA VAL A 72 24.96 -34.81 4.47
C VAL A 72 24.64 -33.37 4.04
N HIS A 73 23.92 -33.18 2.94
CA HIS A 73 23.45 -31.86 2.48
C HIS A 73 22.58 -31.19 3.55
N LEU A 74 21.59 -31.90 4.09
CA LEU A 74 20.70 -31.40 5.12
C LEU A 74 21.41 -31.17 6.47
N ASN A 75 22.33 -32.05 6.86
CA ASN A 75 23.14 -31.89 8.09
C ASN A 75 24.06 -30.66 8.03
N LYS A 76 24.43 -30.20 6.83
CA LYS A 76 25.13 -28.92 6.62
C LYS A 76 24.20 -27.71 6.69
N GLY A 77 22.90 -27.90 6.88
CA GLY A 77 21.88 -26.85 6.88
C GLY A 77 21.52 -26.37 5.47
N CYS A 78 21.88 -27.10 4.42
CA CYS A 78 21.60 -26.68 3.06
C CYS A 78 20.16 -27.03 2.65
N LEU A 79 19.56 -26.14 1.86
CA LEU A 79 18.25 -26.33 1.24
C LEU A 79 18.39 -26.57 -0.27
N TYR A 80 17.34 -27.10 -0.89
CA TYR A 80 17.33 -27.39 -2.32
C TYR A 80 16.84 -26.17 -3.12
N PRO A 81 17.49 -25.86 -4.26
CA PRO A 81 16.92 -24.92 -5.22
C PRO A 81 15.70 -25.53 -5.93
N PHE A 82 14.98 -24.67 -6.65
CA PHE A 82 13.96 -25.13 -7.58
C PHE A 82 14.63 -25.87 -8.74
N GLU A 83 14.18 -27.09 -9.03
CA GLU A 83 14.66 -27.91 -10.14
C GLU A 83 13.49 -28.29 -11.03
N MET A 84 13.52 -27.83 -12.29
CA MET A 84 12.40 -27.97 -13.22
C MET A 84 12.09 -29.44 -13.55
N ASP A 85 13.13 -30.24 -13.79
CA ASP A 85 12.95 -31.66 -14.13
C ASP A 85 12.32 -32.44 -12.98
N PHE A 86 12.76 -32.18 -11.74
CA PHE A 86 12.16 -32.76 -10.55
C PHE A 86 10.72 -32.28 -10.35
N CYS A 87 10.48 -30.97 -10.49
CA CYS A 87 9.16 -30.36 -10.41
C CYS A 87 8.17 -31.05 -11.36
N ASN A 88 8.56 -31.26 -12.62
CA ASN A 88 7.77 -31.97 -13.62
C ASN A 88 7.50 -33.42 -13.20
N ALA A 89 8.51 -34.12 -12.69
CA ALA A 89 8.39 -35.52 -12.27
C ALA A 89 7.41 -35.71 -11.09
N ILE A 90 7.35 -34.76 -10.16
CA ILE A 90 6.45 -34.84 -8.99
C ILE A 90 5.08 -34.17 -9.23
N GLY A 91 4.85 -33.55 -10.39
CA GLY A 91 3.61 -32.82 -10.69
C GLY A 91 3.52 -31.44 -10.04
N GLY A 92 4.65 -30.82 -9.71
CA GLY A 92 4.75 -29.53 -9.04
C GLY A 92 5.02 -29.64 -7.54
N TYR A 93 5.67 -28.62 -6.96
CA TYR A 93 5.95 -28.61 -5.53
C TYR A 93 4.65 -28.40 -4.72
N PRO A 94 4.39 -29.22 -3.68
CA PRO A 94 3.19 -29.07 -2.85
C PRO A 94 3.20 -27.78 -2.03
N LYS A 95 2.03 -27.41 -1.50
CA LYS A 95 1.93 -26.27 -0.60
C LYS A 95 2.78 -26.50 0.66
N GLY A 96 3.53 -25.48 1.06
CA GLY A 96 4.43 -25.53 2.21
C GLY A 96 5.84 -26.04 1.92
N SER A 97 6.17 -26.43 0.68
CA SER A 97 7.55 -26.75 0.29
C SER A 97 8.48 -25.55 0.50
N LEU A 98 9.65 -25.79 1.10
CA LEU A 98 10.69 -24.81 1.34
C LEU A 98 11.85 -25.00 0.37
N LEU A 99 12.16 -23.97 -0.41
CA LEU A 99 13.25 -23.97 -1.40
C LEU A 99 14.08 -22.69 -1.28
N ILE A 100 15.33 -22.75 -1.70
CA ILE A 100 16.25 -21.62 -1.66
C ILE A 100 16.54 -21.09 -3.08
N SER A 101 16.73 -19.79 -3.25
CA SER A 101 17.18 -19.22 -4.52
C SER A 101 18.53 -19.74 -4.99
N ASN A 102 18.76 -19.64 -6.30
CA ASN A 102 20.02 -20.07 -6.93
C ASN A 102 21.22 -19.32 -6.37
N ASP A 103 21.06 -18.03 -6.06
CA ASP A 103 22.06 -17.17 -5.41
C ASP A 103 22.20 -17.40 -3.89
N LYS A 104 21.36 -18.26 -3.30
CA LYS A 104 21.32 -18.60 -1.86
C LYS A 104 20.96 -17.43 -0.92
N GLY A 105 20.45 -16.31 -1.44
CA GLY A 105 20.04 -15.16 -0.63
C GLY A 105 18.62 -15.23 -0.07
N LYS A 106 17.72 -15.98 -0.73
CA LYS A 106 16.29 -15.99 -0.45
C LYS A 106 15.74 -17.39 -0.19
N LEU A 107 14.92 -17.49 0.84
CA LEU A 107 14.15 -18.69 1.17
C LEU A 107 12.72 -18.47 0.69
N PHE A 108 12.14 -19.45 0.02
CA PHE A 108 10.77 -19.41 -0.49
C PHE A 108 9.93 -20.55 0.10
N ILE A 109 8.68 -20.25 0.41
CA ILE A 109 7.65 -21.25 0.75
C ILE A 109 6.56 -21.27 -0.31
N SER A 110 6.18 -22.46 -0.77
CA SER A 110 5.07 -22.60 -1.73
C SER A 110 3.73 -22.30 -1.06
N LEU A 111 2.88 -21.49 -1.70
CA LEU A 111 1.56 -21.10 -1.21
C LEU A 111 0.42 -21.94 -1.81
N ILE A 112 0.70 -22.66 -2.90
CA ILE A 112 -0.25 -23.46 -3.66
C ILE A 112 0.26 -24.89 -3.82
N ASP A 113 -0.66 -25.84 -4.02
CA ASP A 113 -0.31 -27.19 -4.43
C ASP A 113 0.08 -27.23 -5.90
N ASN A 114 0.87 -28.25 -6.28
CA ASN A 114 1.33 -28.48 -7.66
C ASN A 114 2.00 -27.23 -8.26
N ASN A 115 2.82 -26.54 -7.47
CA ASN A 115 3.46 -25.30 -7.87
C ASN A 115 4.60 -25.57 -8.87
N THR A 116 4.39 -25.14 -10.11
CA THR A 116 5.34 -25.30 -11.22
C THR A 116 6.14 -24.03 -11.55
N THR A 117 5.92 -22.94 -10.82
CA THR A 117 6.56 -21.66 -11.13
C THR A 117 7.97 -21.59 -10.54
N ASP A 118 8.98 -21.37 -11.38
CA ASP A 118 10.34 -21.09 -10.94
C ASP A 118 10.47 -19.64 -10.47
N PHE A 119 10.58 -19.44 -9.15
CA PHE A 119 10.72 -18.12 -8.55
C PHE A 119 12.07 -17.43 -8.87
N ASN A 120 13.05 -18.15 -9.44
CA ASN A 120 14.33 -17.56 -9.84
C ASN A 120 14.24 -16.82 -11.18
N SER A 121 13.25 -17.17 -12.02
CA SER A 121 13.16 -16.68 -13.41
C SER A 121 11.82 -16.02 -13.74
N GLU A 122 10.78 -16.25 -12.94
CA GLU A 122 9.42 -15.78 -13.19
C GLU A 122 8.81 -15.01 -12.01
N ASN A 123 7.68 -14.33 -12.27
CA ASN A 123 6.91 -13.69 -11.21
C ASN A 123 6.28 -14.75 -10.29
N TYR A 124 6.69 -14.71 -9.03
CA TYR A 124 6.28 -15.67 -8.00
C TYR A 124 5.13 -15.18 -7.10
N PHE A 125 4.62 -13.96 -7.29
CA PHE A 125 3.57 -13.37 -6.45
C PHE A 125 2.32 -14.26 -6.37
N GLY A 126 1.84 -14.51 -5.16
CA GLY A 126 0.67 -15.35 -4.88
C GLY A 126 0.89 -16.86 -5.07
N LYS A 127 2.08 -17.28 -5.53
CA LYS A 127 2.46 -18.69 -5.71
C LYS A 127 3.55 -19.10 -4.73
N TRP A 128 4.52 -18.23 -4.51
CA TRP A 128 5.55 -18.36 -3.48
C TRP A 128 5.55 -17.13 -2.59
N ASP A 129 5.92 -17.35 -1.33
CA ASP A 129 6.26 -16.27 -0.41
C ASP A 129 7.74 -16.34 -0.03
N CYS A 130 8.39 -15.19 0.08
CA CYS A 130 9.82 -15.10 0.41
C CYS A 130 10.00 -14.86 1.91
N ILE A 131 10.62 -15.82 2.59
CA ILE A 131 10.84 -15.83 4.04
C ILE A 131 12.13 -15.07 4.44
N SER A 132 13.11 -14.94 3.53
CA SER A 132 14.32 -14.16 3.81
C SER A 132 14.07 -12.68 3.54
N THR A 133 14.03 -11.89 4.61
CA THR A 133 13.46 -10.53 4.59
C THR A 133 14.48 -9.41 4.47
N GLN A 134 15.78 -9.63 4.72
CA GLN A 134 16.74 -8.52 4.79
C GLN A 134 16.88 -7.78 3.45
N ASP A 135 17.05 -8.50 2.35
CA ASP A 135 17.15 -7.84 1.03
C ASP A 135 15.83 -7.24 0.56
N LEU A 136 14.69 -7.82 0.96
CA LEU A 136 13.36 -7.33 0.59
C LEU A 136 12.99 -6.05 1.33
N LEU A 137 13.30 -5.97 2.63
CA LEU A 137 13.07 -4.78 3.44
C LEU A 137 14.12 -3.69 3.15
N ASN A 138 15.34 -4.06 2.74
CA ASN A 138 16.39 -3.13 2.35
C ASN A 138 16.25 -2.62 0.90
N SER A 139 15.39 -3.24 0.08
CA SER A 139 15.11 -2.75 -1.28
C SER A 139 14.59 -1.30 -1.24
N PRO A 140 14.92 -0.46 -2.25
CA PRO A 140 14.35 0.89 -2.35
C PRO A 140 12.81 0.95 -2.30
N ASP A 141 12.13 -0.14 -2.65
CA ASP A 141 10.67 -0.27 -2.58
C ASP A 141 10.18 -1.21 -1.46
N GLY A 142 11.04 -1.54 -0.49
CA GLY A 142 10.76 -2.52 0.57
C GLY A 142 9.54 -2.20 1.44
N PHE A 143 9.13 -0.93 1.46
CA PHE A 143 7.90 -0.48 2.10
C PHE A 143 6.63 -1.21 1.59
N LYS A 144 6.65 -1.76 0.36
CA LYS A 144 5.54 -2.57 -0.18
C LYS A 144 5.26 -3.85 0.63
N PHE A 145 6.25 -4.30 1.41
CA PHE A 145 6.15 -5.47 2.27
C PHE A 145 5.73 -5.12 3.71
N ILE A 146 5.64 -3.83 4.05
CA ILE A 146 5.16 -3.37 5.35
C ILE A 146 3.64 -3.20 5.29
N GLY A 147 2.93 -3.95 6.13
CA GLY A 147 1.47 -3.89 6.22
C GLY A 147 0.96 -2.50 6.61
N GLN A 148 -0.16 -2.10 6.02
CA GLN A 148 -0.83 -0.82 6.31
C GLN A 148 -2.30 -1.07 6.62
N CYS A 149 -2.85 -0.24 7.50
CA CYS A 149 -4.28 -0.14 7.73
C CYS A 149 -4.93 0.56 6.51
N GLU A 150 -5.94 -0.05 5.91
CA GLU A 150 -6.56 0.44 4.68
C GLU A 150 -7.30 1.77 4.89
N SER A 151 -7.88 1.99 6.08
CA SER A 151 -8.73 3.16 6.36
C SER A 151 -8.76 3.60 7.83
N ILE A 152 -9.22 4.83 8.11
CA ILE A 152 -9.48 5.29 9.48
C ILE A 152 -10.61 4.48 10.14
N ALA A 153 -11.57 3.97 9.36
CA ALA A 153 -12.59 3.06 9.87
C ALA A 153 -11.97 1.74 10.38
N GLN A 154 -11.02 1.17 9.64
CA GLN A 154 -10.28 -0.01 10.08
C GLN A 154 -9.37 0.30 11.28
N LEU A 155 -8.74 1.48 11.33
CA LEU A 155 -7.88 1.86 12.45
C LEU A 155 -8.62 1.83 13.80
N ARG A 156 -9.91 2.21 13.83
CA ARG A 156 -10.76 2.13 15.05
C ARG A 156 -10.96 0.70 15.57
N THR A 157 -10.72 -0.31 14.74
CA THR A 157 -10.88 -1.72 15.10
C THR A 157 -9.58 -2.36 15.59
N ILE A 158 -8.45 -1.67 15.43
CA ILE A 158 -7.12 -2.20 15.76
C ILE A 158 -6.72 -1.67 17.13
N GLU A 159 -6.73 -2.54 18.13
CA GLU A 159 -6.21 -2.21 19.46
C GLU A 159 -4.68 -2.23 19.47
N PRO A 160 -4.00 -1.14 19.87
CA PRO A 160 -2.57 -1.18 20.11
C PRO A 160 -2.22 -2.10 21.29
N THR A 161 -1.11 -2.82 21.17
CA THR A 161 -0.60 -3.74 22.21
C THR A 161 0.49 -3.13 23.06
N GLU A 162 1.15 -2.08 22.56
CA GLU A 162 2.24 -1.39 23.24
C GLU A 162 2.04 0.13 23.18
N ASP A 163 2.49 0.84 24.22
CA ASP A 163 2.54 2.31 24.19
C ASP A 163 3.55 2.76 23.14
N GLN A 164 3.27 3.88 22.46
CA GLN A 164 4.07 4.41 21.34
C GLN A 164 4.17 3.50 20.11
N GLN A 165 3.44 2.37 20.07
CA GLN A 165 3.35 1.54 18.87
C GLN A 165 2.97 2.40 17.68
N ARG A 166 3.63 2.22 16.53
CA ARG A 166 3.38 2.98 15.30
C ARG A 166 2.57 2.15 14.32
N ILE A 167 1.68 2.81 13.58
CA ILE A 167 0.89 2.19 12.52
C ILE A 167 0.70 3.15 11.36
N LEU A 168 0.73 2.62 10.15
CA LEU A 168 0.52 3.37 8.92
C LEU A 168 -0.90 3.14 8.42
N VAL A 169 -1.58 4.23 8.09
CA VAL A 169 -2.89 4.23 7.44
C VAL A 169 -2.72 4.67 6.00
N LYS A 170 -3.16 3.84 5.07
CA LYS A 170 -3.03 4.08 3.63
C LYS A 170 -3.87 5.26 3.14
N SER A 171 -5.10 5.40 3.65
CA SER A 171 -6.05 6.43 3.25
C SER A 171 -7.11 6.69 4.32
N TYR A 172 -7.81 7.82 4.27
CA TYR A 172 -8.93 8.08 5.19
C TYR A 172 -10.08 7.10 4.94
N TYR A 173 -10.52 7.06 3.67
CA TYR A 173 -11.50 6.11 3.14
C TYR A 173 -10.80 5.10 2.24
N ALA A 174 -11.13 3.82 2.40
CA ALA A 174 -10.52 2.72 1.65
C ALA A 174 -10.48 2.99 0.13
N GLY A 175 -9.34 2.71 -0.51
CA GLY A 175 -9.16 2.88 -1.95
C GLY A 175 -9.09 4.32 -2.47
N LYS A 176 -9.14 5.36 -1.62
CA LYS A 176 -9.12 6.77 -2.08
C LYS A 176 -7.72 7.39 -2.15
N ASN A 177 -6.71 6.79 -1.50
CA ASN A 177 -5.32 7.27 -1.49
C ASN A 177 -5.15 8.74 -1.03
N LEU A 178 -6.05 9.23 -0.16
CA LEU A 178 -6.02 10.59 0.40
C LEU A 178 -6.26 10.52 1.92
N GLY A 179 -5.62 11.39 2.71
CA GLY A 179 -5.84 11.50 4.15
C GLY A 179 -5.28 10.36 5.01
N GLY A 180 -4.43 9.52 4.42
CA GLY A 180 -3.62 8.54 5.13
C GLY A 180 -2.52 9.19 5.97
N GLY A 181 -1.60 8.40 6.48
CA GLY A 181 -0.47 8.86 7.27
C GLY A 181 -0.18 7.94 8.44
N GLU A 182 0.77 8.37 9.26
CA GLU A 182 1.25 7.59 10.39
C GLU A 182 0.55 7.99 11.68
N PHE A 183 0.34 7.01 12.55
CA PHE A 183 -0.22 7.17 13.88
C PHE A 183 0.63 6.44 14.92
N TYR A 184 0.60 6.92 16.15
CA TYR A 184 1.19 6.24 17.31
C TYR A 184 0.15 6.04 18.41
N ALA A 185 0.31 5.00 19.21
CA ALA A 185 -0.53 4.75 20.37
C ALA A 185 -0.10 5.61 21.56
N ASP A 186 -1.06 6.25 22.23
CA ASP A 186 -0.84 6.99 23.48
C ASP A 186 -1.69 6.36 24.59
N PHE A 187 -1.06 5.64 25.50
CA PHE A 187 -1.74 4.95 26.60
C PHE A 187 -1.98 5.87 27.81
N ALA A 188 -1.28 7.01 27.89
CA ALA A 188 -1.50 8.00 28.93
C ALA A 188 -2.79 8.80 28.69
N ASP A 189 -3.11 9.06 27.42
CA ASP A 189 -4.37 9.71 27.06
C ASP A 189 -5.57 8.75 27.11
N THR A 190 -6.41 8.96 28.13
CA THR A 190 -7.65 8.21 28.34
C THR A 190 -8.90 9.05 28.16
N THR A 191 -8.76 10.34 27.83
CA THR A 191 -9.86 11.32 27.91
C THR A 191 -10.14 12.02 26.60
N THR A 192 -9.15 12.20 25.72
CA THR A 192 -9.39 12.91 24.46
C THR A 192 -10.37 12.12 23.60
N ALA A 193 -11.38 12.82 23.10
CA ALA A 193 -12.41 12.25 22.26
C ALA A 193 -11.89 11.95 20.85
N ASP A 194 -12.53 11.01 20.17
CA ASP A 194 -12.31 10.77 18.74
C ASP A 194 -12.74 12.01 17.95
N ASN A 195 -11.80 12.64 17.26
CA ASN A 195 -12.08 13.78 16.38
C ASN A 195 -12.03 13.40 14.90
N ALA A 196 -11.89 12.10 14.63
CA ALA A 196 -11.80 11.49 13.33
C ALA A 196 -10.75 12.12 12.41
N GLY A 197 -9.66 12.66 12.97
CA GLY A 197 -8.56 13.24 12.20
C GLY A 197 -7.20 13.03 12.86
N THR A 198 -6.96 13.70 13.98
CA THR A 198 -5.70 13.61 14.74
C THR A 198 -5.77 12.63 15.91
N VAL A 199 -6.97 12.33 16.40
CA VAL A 199 -7.23 11.38 17.48
C VAL A 199 -8.30 10.42 17.03
N ILE A 200 -7.93 9.14 16.93
CA ILE A 200 -8.83 8.05 16.60
C ILE A 200 -8.94 7.15 17.83
N VAL A 201 -10.17 6.96 18.32
CA VAL A 201 -10.41 6.13 19.51
C VAL A 201 -10.87 4.75 19.06
N THR A 202 -10.21 3.73 19.57
CA THR A 202 -10.53 2.33 19.27
C THR A 202 -11.77 1.86 20.03
N ALA A 203 -12.32 0.70 19.69
CA ALA A 203 -13.48 0.13 20.38
C ALA A 203 -13.23 -0.11 21.89
N GLY A 204 -12.00 -0.47 22.26
CA GLY A 204 -11.52 -0.63 23.63
C GLY A 204 -11.10 0.67 24.31
N GLY A 205 -11.25 1.82 23.64
CA GLY A 205 -10.97 3.13 24.20
C GLY A 205 -9.48 3.52 24.20
N LYS A 206 -8.62 2.88 23.41
CA LYS A 206 -7.24 3.35 23.21
C LYS A 206 -7.19 4.45 22.15
N ARG A 207 -6.16 5.29 22.19
CA ARG A 207 -6.02 6.45 21.30
C ARG A 207 -4.87 6.24 20.34
N TRP A 208 -5.18 6.28 19.05
CA TRP A 208 -4.21 6.49 17.99
C TRP A 208 -4.09 7.99 17.71
N LYS A 209 -2.88 8.52 17.85
CA LYS A 209 -2.51 9.92 17.62
C LYS A 209 -1.80 10.05 16.29
N ARG A 210 -2.27 10.95 15.43
CA ARG A 210 -1.63 11.20 14.12
C ARG A 210 -0.24 11.81 14.34
N VAL A 211 0.74 11.35 13.58
CA VAL A 211 2.04 12.00 13.41
C VAL A 211 1.92 12.98 12.25
N TYR A 212 2.11 14.27 12.52
CA TYR A 212 2.02 15.31 11.49
C TYR A 212 2.90 16.51 11.82
N SER A 213 3.47 17.13 10.81
CA SER A 213 4.03 18.50 10.87
C SER A 213 3.02 19.53 10.37
N THR A 214 2.15 19.13 9.45
CA THR A 214 1.04 19.94 8.95
C THR A 214 -0.11 19.02 8.57
N LEU A 215 -1.34 19.43 8.88
CA LEU A 215 -2.55 18.69 8.52
C LEU A 215 -3.10 19.20 7.20
N ASN A 216 -3.86 18.37 6.49
CA ASN A 216 -4.65 18.75 5.32
C ASN A 216 -6.12 18.34 5.48
N ILE A 217 -7.00 18.85 4.61
CA ILE A 217 -8.45 18.57 4.67
C ILE A 217 -8.82 17.08 4.56
N PHE A 218 -8.02 16.29 3.85
CA PHE A 218 -8.25 14.86 3.68
C PHE A 218 -7.98 14.09 4.96
N ASP A 219 -7.12 14.61 5.85
CA ASP A 219 -6.84 13.99 7.16
C ASP A 219 -8.08 13.94 8.06
N PHE A 220 -9.08 14.80 7.80
CA PHE A 220 -10.38 14.86 8.48
C PHE A 220 -11.53 14.26 7.65
N GLY A 221 -11.20 13.62 6.52
CA GLY A 221 -12.13 12.87 5.70
C GLY A 221 -12.96 13.74 4.75
N VAL A 222 -12.46 14.90 4.32
CA VAL A 222 -13.07 15.61 3.19
C VAL A 222 -12.93 14.74 1.95
N SER A 223 -14.02 14.59 1.19
CA SER A 223 -14.04 13.89 -0.09
C SER A 223 -14.16 14.92 -1.21
N LEU A 224 -13.46 14.70 -2.31
CA LEU A 224 -13.61 15.50 -3.54
C LEU A 224 -14.83 15.05 -4.37
N ASP A 225 -15.30 13.81 -4.15
CA ASP A 225 -16.37 13.19 -4.94
C ASP A 225 -17.77 13.54 -4.42
N SER A 226 -17.86 14.00 -3.16
CA SER A 226 -19.14 14.33 -2.52
C SER A 226 -18.95 15.28 -1.34
N VAL A 227 -19.95 16.14 -1.11
CA VAL A 227 -19.97 17.03 0.06
C VAL A 227 -20.15 16.20 1.33
N ASN A 228 -19.08 16.08 2.12
CA ASN A 228 -19.10 15.41 3.41
C ASN A 228 -19.30 16.43 4.53
N ASN A 229 -20.55 16.70 4.89
CA ASN A 229 -20.92 17.66 5.92
C ASN A 229 -20.30 17.35 7.28
N ASP A 230 -20.08 16.08 7.60
CA ASP A 230 -19.48 15.70 8.88
C ASP A 230 -17.98 16.00 8.90
N ALA A 231 -17.28 15.81 7.77
CA ALA A 231 -15.88 16.22 7.64
C ALA A 231 -15.75 17.74 7.73
N ILE A 232 -16.68 18.49 7.13
CA ILE A 232 -16.71 19.96 7.21
C ILE A 232 -16.93 20.42 8.66
N LYS A 233 -17.87 19.81 9.40
CA LYS A 233 -18.09 20.12 10.82
C LYS A 233 -16.85 19.84 11.67
N ARG A 234 -16.14 18.74 11.42
CA ARG A 234 -14.88 18.41 12.09
C ARG A 234 -13.82 19.47 11.84
N LEU A 235 -13.68 19.89 10.59
CA LEU A 235 -12.77 20.97 10.20
C LEU A 235 -13.15 22.32 10.82
N GLN A 236 -14.43 22.64 10.94
CA GLN A 236 -14.90 23.86 11.61
C GLN A 236 -14.67 23.84 13.12
N ALA A 237 -14.75 22.66 13.74
CA ALA A 237 -14.44 22.48 15.15
C ALA A 237 -12.92 22.49 15.41
N TRP A 238 -12.11 22.21 14.39
CA TRP A 238 -10.66 22.26 14.47
C TRP A 238 -10.16 23.71 14.40
N GLN A 239 -9.39 24.11 15.40
CA GLN A 239 -9.01 25.52 15.60
C GLN A 239 -7.60 25.85 15.09
N GLU A 240 -6.83 24.83 14.70
CA GLU A 240 -5.46 25.00 14.21
C GLU A 240 -5.41 25.00 12.67
N PRO A 241 -4.35 25.54 12.06
CA PRO A 241 -4.23 25.59 10.61
C PRO A 241 -4.25 24.21 9.95
N VAL A 242 -4.91 24.10 8.80
CA VAL A 242 -5.00 22.89 7.96
C VAL A 242 -4.81 23.29 6.49
N LEU A 243 -3.91 22.63 5.78
CA LEU A 243 -3.67 22.83 4.35
C LEU A 243 -4.89 22.38 3.52
N GLY A 244 -5.21 23.15 2.49
CA GLY A 244 -6.43 22.94 1.69
C GLY A 244 -7.69 23.55 2.32
N LEU A 245 -7.62 23.99 3.57
CA LEU A 245 -8.47 25.05 4.09
C LEU A 245 -7.68 26.34 3.93
N GLY A 246 -8.08 27.18 2.97
CA GLY A 246 -7.64 28.57 3.02
C GLY A 246 -8.14 29.15 4.34
N ASN A 247 -7.22 29.39 5.28
CA ASN A 247 -7.53 29.78 6.66
C ASN A 247 -8.57 30.91 6.67
N VAL A 248 -9.70 30.68 7.33
CA VAL A 248 -10.67 31.74 7.61
C VAL A 248 -10.19 32.46 8.85
N ILE A 249 -9.54 33.60 8.69
CA ILE A 249 -9.16 34.47 9.81
C ILE A 249 -10.42 35.21 10.26
N PRO A 250 -10.90 35.02 11.50
CA PRO A 250 -11.98 35.86 12.03
C PRO A 250 -11.47 37.30 12.11
N ALA A 251 -12.25 38.26 11.59
CA ALA A 251 -11.89 39.66 11.65
C ALA A 251 -11.79 40.11 13.12
N SER A 252 -10.58 40.16 13.66
CA SER A 252 -10.30 40.93 14.88
C SER A 252 -10.10 42.40 14.50
N SER A 253 -10.36 43.32 15.42
CA SER A 253 -10.31 44.77 15.24
C SER A 253 -8.91 45.35 14.94
N ARG A 254 -7.98 44.54 14.43
CA ARG A 254 -6.60 44.92 14.15
C ARG A 254 -6.29 44.77 12.66
N ILE A 255 -5.91 45.88 12.04
CA ILE A 255 -5.58 45.99 10.61
C ILE A 255 -4.36 45.12 10.30
N VAL A 256 -4.50 44.18 9.38
CA VAL A 256 -3.38 43.39 8.82
C VAL A 256 -3.08 43.91 7.41
N PRO A 257 -1.80 44.19 7.06
CA PRO A 257 -1.43 44.67 5.72
C PRO A 257 -1.76 43.67 4.60
N ALA A 258 -2.22 44.17 3.46
CA ALA A 258 -2.68 43.37 2.32
C ALA A 258 -1.63 42.39 1.72
N SER A 259 -0.34 42.63 1.94
CA SER A 259 0.75 41.78 1.46
C SER A 259 0.86 40.42 2.19
N HIS A 260 0.13 40.22 3.28
CA HIS A 260 0.17 38.99 4.09
C HIS A 260 -1.00 38.05 3.80
N ILE A 261 -1.79 38.32 2.75
CA ILE A 261 -3.12 37.72 2.60
C ILE A 261 -3.34 37.08 1.23
N SER A 262 -2.76 35.90 1.02
CA SER A 262 -3.01 35.02 -0.13
C SER A 262 -3.64 33.70 0.32
N GLN A 263 -4.49 33.10 -0.54
CA GLN A 263 -5.21 31.83 -0.26
C GLN A 263 -6.13 31.85 0.97
N VAL A 264 -6.83 32.96 1.22
CA VAL A 264 -7.79 33.06 2.34
C VAL A 264 -9.22 33.38 1.89
N ALA A 265 -10.16 33.03 2.76
CA ALA A 265 -11.58 33.35 2.69
C ALA A 265 -12.00 34.16 3.93
N TYR A 266 -12.76 35.23 3.75
CA TYR A 266 -13.32 36.04 4.83
C TYR A 266 -14.83 35.88 4.90
N ARG A 267 -15.38 35.73 6.10
CA ARG A 267 -16.84 35.65 6.30
C ARG A 267 -17.36 36.93 6.95
N PHE A 268 -18.29 37.61 6.30
CA PHE A 268 -18.97 38.80 6.82
C PHE A 268 -20.48 38.69 6.59
N ASN A 269 -21.28 38.80 7.67
CA ASN A 269 -22.74 38.65 7.64
C ASN A 269 -23.24 37.41 6.87
N GLY A 270 -22.52 36.29 7.00
CA GLY A 270 -22.88 35.01 6.38
C GLY A 270 -22.50 34.87 4.90
N ILE A 271 -21.78 35.84 4.32
CA ILE A 271 -21.27 35.80 2.94
C ILE A 271 -19.75 35.64 2.97
N ASP A 272 -19.24 34.75 2.13
CA ASP A 272 -17.81 34.45 1.99
C ASP A 272 -17.17 35.28 0.86
N TYR A 273 -16.09 35.98 1.18
CA TYR A 273 -15.30 36.80 0.29
C TYR A 273 -13.90 36.19 0.13
N LEU A 274 -13.51 35.89 -1.10
CA LEU A 274 -12.36 35.05 -1.40
C LEU A 274 -11.25 35.90 -2.00
N SER A 275 -10.00 35.67 -1.57
CA SER A 275 -8.83 36.31 -2.19
C SER A 275 -8.65 35.82 -3.64
N GLU A 276 -8.09 36.67 -4.51
CA GLU A 276 -7.96 36.40 -5.97
C GLU A 276 -7.13 35.14 -6.28
N ASP A 277 -6.19 34.80 -5.40
CA ASP A 277 -5.35 33.60 -5.51
C ASP A 277 -5.96 32.36 -4.83
N TYR A 278 -7.16 32.45 -4.24
CA TYR A 278 -7.82 31.34 -3.53
C TYR A 278 -8.13 30.14 -4.44
N TYR A 279 -8.31 30.36 -5.75
CA TYR A 279 -8.74 29.33 -6.71
C TYR A 279 -7.80 29.13 -7.90
N LYS A 280 -6.48 29.26 -7.73
CA LYS A 280 -5.53 28.90 -8.81
C LYS A 280 -5.35 27.38 -9.03
N ALA A 281 -6.08 26.53 -8.31
CA ALA A 281 -6.21 25.11 -8.64
C ALA A 281 -7.65 24.80 -9.06
N ASP A 282 -7.75 24.28 -10.29
CA ASP A 282 -8.91 24.04 -11.11
C ASP A 282 -10.07 23.33 -10.39
N LEU A 283 -11.12 24.09 -10.04
CA LEU A 283 -12.35 23.57 -9.40
C LEU A 283 -13.61 24.03 -10.14
N SER A 284 -13.57 23.99 -11.47
CA SER A 284 -14.75 24.21 -12.32
C SER A 284 -15.89 23.19 -12.13
N GLN A 285 -15.81 22.27 -11.14
CA GLN A 285 -16.79 21.19 -10.94
C GLN A 285 -17.48 21.12 -9.58
N ILE A 286 -17.07 21.86 -8.54
CA ILE A 286 -17.47 21.50 -7.16
C ILE A 286 -18.79 22.11 -6.66
N THR A 287 -19.35 23.16 -7.27
CA THR A 287 -20.54 23.78 -6.67
C THR A 287 -21.67 24.04 -7.64
N ARG A 288 -22.75 23.28 -7.44
CA ARG A 288 -24.08 23.51 -8.00
C ARG A 288 -24.85 24.60 -7.24
N THR A 289 -24.13 25.57 -6.68
CA THR A 289 -24.66 26.82 -6.15
C THR A 289 -24.06 27.93 -6.99
N GLY A 290 -24.90 28.82 -7.52
CA GLY A 290 -24.44 29.93 -8.34
C GLY A 290 -23.54 30.84 -7.52
N TYR A 291 -22.23 30.66 -7.63
CA TYR A 291 -21.26 31.64 -7.15
C TYR A 291 -21.06 32.66 -8.25
N TYR A 292 -21.45 33.89 -7.95
CA TYR A 292 -21.19 35.02 -8.82
C TYR A 292 -19.70 35.38 -8.71
N THR A 293 -18.89 34.93 -9.66
CA THR A 293 -17.54 35.48 -9.84
C THR A 293 -17.71 36.88 -10.44
N ALA A 294 -17.79 37.90 -9.59
CA ALA A 294 -17.79 39.28 -10.04
C ALA A 294 -16.44 39.56 -10.72
N TRP A 295 -16.46 39.90 -12.01
CA TRP A 295 -15.26 40.35 -12.72
C TRP A 295 -14.78 41.68 -12.14
N THR A 296 -13.51 42.04 -12.34
CA THR A 296 -12.86 43.25 -11.79
C THR A 296 -13.60 44.56 -12.10
N GLN A 297 -14.54 44.56 -13.06
CA GLN A 297 -15.42 45.67 -13.44
C GLN A 297 -16.68 45.83 -12.56
N ASP A 298 -17.09 44.82 -11.79
CA ASP A 298 -18.37 44.79 -11.05
C ASP A 298 -18.23 45.22 -9.57
N LYS A 299 -17.21 46.00 -9.21
CA LYS A 299 -17.09 46.56 -7.85
C LYS A 299 -18.03 47.76 -7.67
N ALA A 300 -19.33 47.48 -7.61
CA ALA A 300 -20.30 48.38 -7.00
C ALA A 300 -20.54 47.89 -5.58
N PHE A 301 -20.29 48.76 -4.59
CA PHE A 301 -20.67 48.49 -3.20
C PHE A 301 -21.62 49.56 -2.69
N VAL A 302 -22.46 49.16 -1.73
CA VAL A 302 -23.52 49.98 -1.15
C VAL A 302 -23.11 50.39 0.27
N HIS A 303 -23.12 51.69 0.55
CA HIS A 303 -22.91 52.24 1.89
C HIS A 303 -23.94 53.33 2.17
N ASN A 304 -24.64 53.25 3.31
CA ASN A 304 -25.68 54.19 3.75
C ASN A 304 -26.73 54.55 2.68
N GLY A 305 -27.07 53.59 1.81
CA GLY A 305 -27.98 53.86 0.72
C GLY A 305 -27.42 54.89 -0.27
N VAL A 306 -26.15 54.75 -0.72
CA VAL A 306 -25.57 55.27 -1.99
C VAL A 306 -24.70 54.19 -2.70
N ILE A 307 -24.79 54.04 -4.04
CA ILE A 307 -23.99 53.10 -4.85
C ILE A 307 -22.74 53.82 -5.33
N TYR A 308 -21.58 53.22 -5.06
CA TYR A 308 -20.30 53.71 -5.55
C TYR A 308 -19.75 52.75 -6.60
N ALA A 309 -19.46 53.28 -7.81
CA ALA A 309 -18.77 52.59 -8.88
C ALA A 309 -17.64 53.49 -9.44
N PRO A 310 -16.48 52.94 -9.84
CA PRO A 310 -15.41 53.74 -10.42
C PRO A 310 -15.73 54.18 -11.86
N LEU A 311 -15.41 55.44 -12.18
CA LEU A 311 -15.58 56.07 -13.50
C LEU A 311 -14.73 55.34 -14.55
N CYS A 312 -15.36 54.69 -15.54
CA CYS A 312 -14.68 54.23 -16.76
C CYS A 312 -15.10 55.10 -17.95
N TRP A 313 -14.12 55.51 -18.76
CA TRP A 313 -14.27 56.37 -19.92
C TRP A 313 -15.27 55.80 -20.94
N LEU A 314 -16.40 56.49 -21.15
CA LEU A 314 -17.34 56.23 -22.24
C LEU A 314 -17.05 57.22 -23.38
N SER A 315 -16.71 56.69 -24.57
CA SER A 315 -16.71 57.49 -25.80
C SER A 315 -18.14 57.87 -26.18
N ALA A 316 -18.28 59.05 -26.79
CA ALA A 316 -19.49 59.88 -26.86
C ALA A 316 -20.69 59.35 -27.68
N THR A 317 -20.77 58.05 -28.01
CA THR A 317 -21.79 57.55 -28.95
C THR A 317 -22.96 56.80 -28.30
N ALA A 318 -22.93 56.58 -26.98
CA ALA A 318 -24.01 55.90 -26.24
C ALA A 318 -24.83 56.84 -25.33
N MET A 319 -24.88 58.14 -25.65
CA MET A 319 -25.48 59.18 -24.80
C MET A 319 -26.93 59.56 -25.19
N MET A 320 -27.60 58.76 -26.00
CA MET A 320 -29.01 58.98 -26.35
C MET A 320 -29.82 57.77 -25.89
N THR A 321 -30.92 58.04 -25.19
CA THR A 321 -31.95 57.09 -24.73
C THR A 321 -31.76 56.48 -23.32
N CYS A 322 -31.63 57.32 -22.28
CA CYS A 322 -32.32 57.12 -20.98
C CYS A 322 -31.91 58.18 -19.95
N VAL A 323 -32.38 59.43 -20.09
CA VAL A 323 -32.56 60.35 -18.95
C VAL A 323 -33.78 61.23 -19.23
N LEU A 324 -34.95 60.79 -18.79
CA LEU A 324 -36.05 61.69 -18.44
C LEU A 324 -36.61 61.19 -17.11
N LEU A 325 -36.63 62.11 -16.13
CA LEU A 325 -37.28 62.05 -14.81
C LEU A 325 -36.50 61.38 -13.66
N GLY A 326 -35.69 62.21 -12.98
CA GLY A 326 -35.88 62.52 -11.56
C GLY A 326 -35.59 61.45 -10.48
N SER A 327 -34.42 61.61 -9.84
CA SER A 327 -34.19 61.50 -8.38
C SER A 327 -34.03 60.11 -7.73
N ASN A 328 -32.84 59.93 -7.11
CA ASN A 328 -32.36 58.93 -6.13
C ASN A 328 -31.79 57.58 -6.63
N PRO A 329 -30.45 57.38 -6.63
CA PRO A 329 -29.82 56.17 -7.20
C PRO A 329 -29.26 55.23 -6.13
N LEU A 330 -29.89 54.06 -5.95
CA LEU A 330 -29.19 52.80 -5.69
C LEU A 330 -30.05 51.63 -6.10
N ILE A 331 -29.66 50.94 -7.15
CA ILE A 331 -29.77 49.50 -7.36
C ILE A 331 -29.17 49.24 -8.74
N MET A 332 -28.41 48.14 -8.87
CA MET A 332 -27.87 47.52 -10.09
C MET A 332 -26.61 48.10 -10.74
N ALA A 333 -25.59 47.24 -10.86
CA ALA A 333 -25.18 46.74 -12.17
C ALA A 333 -24.51 45.35 -12.06
N ILE A 334 -25.01 44.43 -12.88
CA ILE A 334 -24.46 43.12 -13.23
C ILE A 334 -24.66 43.01 -14.77
N LEU A 335 -23.64 42.52 -15.49
CA LEU A 335 -23.62 41.94 -16.86
C LEU A 335 -23.62 42.85 -18.12
N GLY A 336 -22.45 42.87 -18.81
CA GLY A 336 -22.26 42.03 -20.02
C GLY A 336 -22.04 42.70 -21.39
N ARG A 337 -20.87 42.47 -22.04
CA ARG A 337 -20.71 41.75 -23.35
C ARG A 337 -19.36 42.01 -24.08
N ARG A 338 -18.69 40.88 -24.40
CA ARG A 338 -18.06 40.40 -25.66
C ARG A 338 -17.17 41.30 -26.55
N GLN A 339 -16.01 40.70 -26.87
CA GLN A 339 -15.02 40.94 -27.94
C GLN A 339 -15.55 41.32 -29.33
N LYS A 340 -14.78 42.19 -30.01
CA LYS A 340 -14.27 42.18 -31.41
C LYS A 340 -13.19 43.30 -31.45
N PHE A 341 -11.93 43.19 -31.90
CA PHE A 341 -11.17 42.26 -32.74
C PHE A 341 -9.82 41.95 -32.08
#